data_AF-A0A9W4Q2U9-F1
#
_entry.id   AF-A0A9W4Q2U9-F1
#
_cell.length_a   1.000
_cell.length_b   1.000
_cell.length_c   1.000
_cell.angle_alpha   90.00
_cell.angle_beta   90.00
_cell.angle_gamma   90.00
#
_symmetry.space_group_name_H-M   'P 1'
#
loop_
_entity.id
_entity.type
_entity.pdbx_description
1 polymer ?
#
loop_
_entity_poly.entity_id
_entity_poly.type
_entity_poly.pdbx_seq_one_letter_code
_entity_poly.pdbx_strand_id
1 'polypeptide(L)' 'MRATDSSLSAKLAFEFLILTATRTSEVLDARWDEIDADQAVWAIPKARMKAAGSTASPSPIGVWTFSIPRRP' A
#
# COMPACT_ATOMS: atom_id res chain seq x y z
N MET A 1 -20.41 1.22 -25.66
CA MET A 1 -19.27 1.12 -24.74
C MET A 1 -19.53 -0.04 -23.80
N ARG A 2 -18.68 -1.08 -23.80
CA ARG A 2 -18.80 -2.18 -22.83
C ARG A 2 -18.43 -1.63 -21.46
N ALA A 3 -19.36 -1.67 -20.51
CA ALA A 3 -19.01 -1.51 -19.11
C ALA A 3 -18.14 -2.71 -18.73
N THR A 4 -16.84 -2.49 -18.57
CA THR A 4 -15.96 -3.47 -17.94
C THR A 4 -16.43 -3.63 -16.51
N ASP A 5 -16.93 -4.82 -16.17
CA ASP A 5 -17.26 -5.21 -14.80
C ASP A 5 -15.96 -5.38 -14.00
N SER A 6 -15.28 -4.26 -13.77
CA SER A 6 -14.10 -4.23 -12.92
C SER A 6 -14.58 -4.42 -11.50
N SER A 7 -14.17 -5.52 -10.88
CA SER A 7 -14.53 -5.88 -9.51
C SER A 7 -14.26 -4.71 -8.56
N LEU A 8 -15.08 -4.60 -7.51
CA LEU A 8 -14.91 -3.58 -6.47
C LEU A 8 -13.48 -3.59 -5.90
N SER A 9 -12.91 -4.78 -5.74
CA SER A 9 -11.53 -4.98 -5.31
C SER A 9 -10.51 -4.33 -6.25
N ALA A 10 -10.70 -4.41 -7.57
CA ALA A 10 -9.78 -3.79 -8.53
C ALA A 10 -9.83 -2.25 -8.45
N LYS A 11 -11.02 -1.67 -8.25
CA LYS A 11 -11.19 -0.21 -8.09
C LYS A 11 -10.54 0.29 -6.80
N LEU A 12 -10.80 -0.41 -5.68
CA LEU A 12 -10.22 -0.08 -4.38
C LEU A 12 -8.69 -0.26 -4.36
N ALA A 13 -8.18 -1.34 -4.95
CA ALA A 13 -6.73 -1.56 -5.07
C ALA A 13 -6.05 -0.45 -5.89
N PHE A 14 -6.70 0.00 -6.97
CA PHE A 14 -6.17 1.08 -7.79
C PHE A 14 -6.17 2.43 -7.06
N GLU A 15 -7.23 2.72 -6.32
CA GLU A 15 -7.29 3.89 -5.46
C GLU A 15 -6.21 3.85 -4.37
N PHE A 16 -6.06 2.72 -3.69
CA PHE A 16 -5.03 2.52 -2.67
C PHE A 16 -3.61 2.67 -3.23
N LEU A 17 -3.39 2.19 -4.45
CA LEU A 17 -2.13 2.35 -5.18
C LEU A 17 -1.81 3.82 -5.43
N ILE A 18 -2.80 4.62 -5.88
CA ILE A 18 -2.64 6.06 -6.10
C ILE A 18 -2.36 6.79 -4.79
N LEU A 19 -3.11 6.46 -3.73
CA LEU A 19 -3.00 7.12 -2.43
C LEU A 19 -1.69 6.82 -1.70
N THR A 20 -1.15 5.60 -1.85
CA THR A 20 0.10 5.19 -1.19
C THR A 20 1.33 5.36 -2.07
N ALA A 21 1.15 5.68 -3.37
CA ALA A 21 2.21 5.75 -4.38
C ALA A 21 3.11 4.50 -4.42
N THR A 22 2.56 3.34 -4.05
CA THR A 22 3.27 2.06 -4.02
C THR A 22 3.13 1.32 -5.35
N ARG A 23 3.93 0.28 -5.53
CA ARG A 23 3.87 -0.54 -6.75
C ARG A 23 2.67 -1.48 -6.68
N THR A 24 2.07 -1.76 -7.84
CA THR A 24 0.92 -2.68 -7.96
C THR A 24 1.19 -4.04 -7.33
N SER A 25 2.41 -4.57 -7.45
CA SER A 25 2.80 -5.84 -6.82
C SER A 25 2.71 -5.80 -5.29
N GLU A 26 3.11 -4.69 -4.66
CA GLU A 26 3.06 -4.56 -3.20
C GLU A 26 1.62 -4.46 -2.70
N VAL A 27 0.75 -3.77 -3.44
CA VAL A 27 -0.69 -3.64 -3.12
C VAL A 27 -1.41 -4.98 -3.28
N LEU A 28 -1.07 -5.76 -4.30
CA LEU A 28 -1.68 -7.07 -4.54
C LEU A 28 -1.21 -8.12 -3.52
N ASP A 29 0.04 -8.03 -3.07
CA ASP A 29 0.60 -8.90 -2.03
C ASP A 29 0.38 -8.35 -0.61
N ALA A 30 -0.33 -7.24 -0.45
CA ALA A 30 -0.62 -6.64 0.85
C ALA A 30 -1.48 -7.59 1.69
N ARG A 31 -1.10 -7.79 2.96
CA ARG A 31 -1.91 -8.55 3.90
C ARG A 31 -2.64 -7.60 4.84
N TRP A 32 -3.87 -7.97 5.19
CA TRP A 32 -4.66 -7.22 6.17
C TRP A 32 -3.95 -7.12 7.53
N ASP A 33 -3.14 -8.12 7.91
CA ASP A 33 -2.35 -8.13 9.15
C ASP A 33 -1.27 -7.02 9.22
N GLU A 34 -0.96 -6.39 8.09
CA GLU A 34 0.09 -5.38 7.97
C GLU A 34 -0.48 -3.95 7.90
N ILE A 35 -1.80 -3.85 7.73
CA ILE A 35 -2.53 -2.60 7.57
C ILE A 35 -3.22 -2.30 8.91
N ASP A 36 -2.70 -1.29 9.59
CA ASP A 36 -3.36 -0.67 10.75
C ASP A 36 -4.34 0.39 10.24
N ALA A 37 -5.61 0.04 10.13
CA ALA A 37 -6.66 0.97 9.71
C ALA A 37 -6.90 2.09 10.75
N ASP A 38 -6.69 1.79 12.04
CA ASP A 38 -6.91 2.71 13.17
C ASP A 38 -5.86 3.80 13.24
N GLN A 39 -4.63 3.51 12.80
CA GLN A 39 -3.56 4.50 12.64
C GLN A 39 -3.43 4.97 11.19
N ALA A 40 -4.16 4.37 10.24
CA ALA A 40 -3.99 4.56 8.82
C ALA A 40 -2.52 4.37 8.41
N VAL A 41 -1.92 3.28 8.90
CA VAL A 41 -0.53 2.94 8.69
C VAL A 41 -0.45 1.58 8.02
N TRP A 42 0.38 1.47 7.00
CA TRP A 42 0.70 0.19 6.37
C TRP A 42 2.19 -0.11 6.51
N ALA A 43 2.51 -1.23 7.14
CA ALA A 43 3.90 -1.66 7.39
C ALA A 43 4.31 -2.76 6.41
N ILE A 44 5.14 -2.42 5.43
CA ILE A 44 5.67 -3.37 4.45
C ILE A 44 7.00 -3.95 4.95
N PRO A 45 7.14 -5.28 5.10
CA PRO A 45 8.40 -5.92 5.43
C PRO A 45 9.47 -5.64 4.37
N LYS A 46 10.66 -5.25 4.83
CA LYS A 46 11.83 -4.99 3.96
C LYS A 46 12.19 -6.18 3.07
N ALA A 47 11.83 -7.41 3.47
CA ALA A 47 12.04 -8.62 2.67
C ALA A 47 11.24 -8.65 1.37
N ARG A 48 10.09 -7.95 1.30
CA ARG A 48 9.24 -7.88 0.10
C ARG A 48 9.51 -6.64 -0.75
N MET A 49 9.98 -5.57 -0.11
CA MET A 49 10.32 -4.34 -0.82
C MET A 49 11.53 -4.57 -1.74
N LYS A 50 11.32 -4.47 -3.06
CA LYS A 50 12.42 -4.45 -4.03
C LYS A 50 13.26 -3.20 -3.77
N ALA A 51 14.43 -3.37 -3.15
CA ALA A 51 15.37 -2.31 -2.77
C ALA A 51 15.57 -1.29 -3.91
N ALA A 52 14.90 -0.14 -3.82
CA ALA A 52 15.08 0.97 -4.73
C ALA A 52 14.74 2.27 -4.00
N GLY A 53 15.69 2.76 -3.21
CA GLY A 53 16.04 4.19 -3.12
C GLY A 53 14.95 5.24 -2.90
N SER A 54 13.85 4.94 -2.20
CA SER A 54 12.93 6.00 -1.76
C SER A 54 13.39 6.50 -0.39
N THR A 55 13.54 7.82 -0.26
CA THR A 55 13.82 8.49 1.01
C THR A 55 12.62 8.32 1.94
N ALA A 56 12.49 7.19 2.62
CA ALA A 56 11.67 7.15 3.84
C ALA A 56 12.57 7.18 5.05
N SER A 57 12.03 7.81 6.09
CA SER A 57 12.61 7.92 7.41
C SER A 57 13.11 6.55 7.90
N PRO A 58 14.33 6.46 8.45
CA PRO A 58 14.86 5.19 8.94
C PRO A 58 14.01 4.71 10.12
N SER A 59 13.26 3.64 9.91
CA SER A 59 12.53 2.95 10.98
C SER A 59 13.45 1.91 11.66
N PRO A 60 13.54 1.89 13.00
CA PRO A 60 14.44 1.00 13.74
C PRO A 60 14.06 -0.49 13.67
N ILE A 61 12.87 -0.83 13.14
CA ILE A 61 12.29 -2.18 13.19
C ILE A 61 12.35 -2.96 11.87
N GLY A 62 13.03 -2.45 10.84
CA GLY A 62 13.23 -3.19 9.58
C GLY A 62 11.99 -3.36 8.70
N VAL A 63 10.95 -2.56 8.94
CA VAL A 63 9.74 -2.44 8.11
C VAL A 63 9.62 -1.01 7.58
N TRP A 64 9.03 -0.85 6.39
CA TRP A 64 8.74 0.46 5.80
C TRP A 64 7.29 0.83 6.11
N THR A 65 7.10 1.97 6.76
CA THR A 65 5.79 2.44 7.20
C THR A 65 5.27 3.49 6.22
N PHE A 66 4.14 3.21 5.57
CA PHE A 66 3.40 4.17 4.74
C PHE A 66 2.20 4.71 5.52
N SER A 67 2.03 6.03 5.53
CA SER A 67 0.81 6.66 6.02
C SER A 67 -0.23 6.65 4.91
N ILE A 68 -1.38 6.02 5.17
CA ILE A 68 -2.52 5.98 4.26
C ILE A 68 -3.24 7.33 4.41
N PRO A 69 -3.32 8.16 3.37
CA PRO A 69 -4.05 9.41 3.45
C PRO A 69 -5.53 9.11 3.73
N ARG A 70 -6.02 9.58 4.88
CA ARG A 70 -7.45 9.53 5.19
C ARG A 70 -8.16 10.53 4.28
N ARG A 71 -9.12 10.04 3.49
CA ARG A 71 -10.07 10.94 2.82
C ARG A 71 -10.74 11.82 3.90
N PRO A 72 -10.92 13.13 3.65
CA PRO A 72 -11.67 14.00 4.55
C PRO A 72 -13.15 13.60 4.62
#